data_AF-A0A9D8VP96-F1
#
_entry.id   AF-A0A9D8VP96-F1
#
_cell.length_a   1.000
_cell.length_b   1.000
_cell.length_c   1.000
_cell.angle_alpha   90.00
_cell.angle_beta   90.00
_cell.angle_gamma   90.00
#
_symmetry.space_group_name_H-M   'P 1'
#
loop_
_entity.id
_entity.type
_entity.pdbx_description
1 polymer ?
#
loop_
_entity_poly.entity_id
_entity_poly.type
_entity_poly.pdbx_seq_one_letter_code
_entity_poly.pdbx_strand_id
1 'polypeptide(L)'
;MAQNTNKKELVIRGEPVISSDQIIADRDVNYDVNGKLAAGLLVKASQMDLTIQSTLGVLSIMGYKNSVLVLLSPQEDKVTIIKEGLEPLDILLSQAGIELESGKVWEIEVTEQLKKNTSDELSIVKELEYLKNELVANRRDNKNAEGILAAGLKIYSDWENLEISVSDPDKLLKVQEGENYYLVYVLPEVQELRISMPGKKPLTINLSQTTLESGRVYSLSVE
;
A
#
# COMPACT_ATOMS: atom_id res chain seq x y z
N MET A 1 25.94 9.62 6.11
CA MET A 1 25.08 9.78 4.91
C MET A 1 24.45 8.42 4.66
N ALA A 2 23.22 8.21 5.14
CA ALA A 2 22.48 6.97 4.86
C ALA A 2 21.61 7.25 3.62
N GLN A 3 21.82 6.48 2.56
CA GLN A 3 20.94 6.49 1.39
C GLN A 3 19.65 5.77 1.81
N ASN A 4 18.58 6.53 1.99
CA ASN A 4 17.24 6.00 2.27
C ASN A 4 16.60 5.61 0.93
N THR A 5 16.55 4.30 0.68
CA THR A 5 15.79 3.73 -0.43
C THR A 5 14.30 3.73 -0.08
N ASN A 6 13.47 4.29 -0.95
CA ASN A 6 12.01 4.17 -0.91
C ASN A 6 11.61 2.69 -0.73
N LYS A 7 11.26 2.29 0.50
CA LYS A 7 10.96 0.88 0.80
C LYS A 7 9.57 0.54 0.26
N LYS A 8 9.57 -0.28 -0.77
CA LYS A 8 8.38 -0.90 -1.34
C LYS A 8 8.15 -2.27 -0.71
N GLU A 9 6.89 -2.67 -0.62
CA GLU A 9 6.43 -3.97 -0.18
C GLU A 9 5.52 -4.59 -1.26
N LEU A 10 5.39 -5.92 -1.23
CA LEU A 10 4.40 -6.62 -2.03
C LEU A 10 3.07 -6.66 -1.28
N VAL A 11 1.96 -6.42 -1.99
CA VAL A 11 0.60 -6.53 -1.45
C VAL A 11 -0.30 -7.31 -2.40
N ILE A 12 -1.28 -8.02 -1.85
CA ILE A 12 -2.35 -8.65 -2.64
C ILE A 12 -3.29 -7.55 -3.13
N ARG A 13 -3.59 -7.55 -4.43
CA ARG A 13 -4.53 -6.64 -5.06
C ARG A 13 -5.86 -7.36 -5.30
N GLY A 14 -6.93 -6.83 -4.72
CA GLY A 14 -8.27 -7.40 -4.84
C GLY A 14 -8.47 -8.66 -3.98
N GLU A 15 -9.58 -9.35 -4.21
CA GLU A 15 -9.92 -10.59 -3.53
C GLU A 15 -9.34 -11.80 -4.30
N PRO A 16 -8.83 -12.83 -3.61
CA PRO A 16 -8.49 -14.09 -4.25
C PRO A 16 -9.72 -14.70 -4.92
N VAL A 17 -9.53 -15.37 -6.06
CA VAL A 17 -10.63 -16.01 -6.80
C VAL A 17 -10.28 -17.44 -7.18
N ILE A 18 -11.27 -18.32 -7.27
CA ILE A 18 -11.05 -19.66 -7.81
C ILE A 18 -10.90 -19.53 -9.34
N SER A 19 -9.80 -20.05 -9.88
CA SER A 19 -9.56 -20.10 -11.32
C SER A 19 -10.48 -21.13 -11.97
N SER A 20 -11.24 -20.71 -12.99
CA SER A 20 -12.09 -21.61 -13.79
C SER A 20 -11.33 -22.42 -14.83
N ASP A 21 -10.12 -21.97 -15.18
CA ASP A 21 -9.41 -22.42 -16.39
C ASP A 21 -8.21 -23.31 -16.07
N GLN A 22 -7.85 -23.45 -14.79
CA GLN A 22 -6.75 -24.27 -14.31
C GLN A 22 -7.30 -25.39 -13.43
N ILE A 23 -7.14 -26.63 -13.89
CA ILE A 23 -7.50 -27.84 -13.13
C ILE A 23 -6.25 -28.70 -13.01
N ILE A 24 -5.89 -29.05 -11.78
CA ILE A 24 -4.81 -30.00 -11.51
C ILE A 24 -5.41 -31.40 -11.62
N ALA A 25 -5.38 -31.97 -12.83
CA ALA A 25 -6.05 -33.23 -13.14
C ALA A 25 -5.10 -34.44 -13.27
N ASP A 26 -3.81 -34.22 -13.46
CA ASP A 26 -2.86 -35.30 -13.70
C ASP A 26 -2.45 -35.98 -12.39
N ARG A 27 -2.82 -37.27 -12.27
CA ARG A 27 -2.69 -38.05 -11.04
C ARG A 27 -1.30 -38.60 -10.76
N ASP A 28 -0.43 -38.61 -11.77
CA ASP A 28 0.87 -39.27 -11.65
C ASP A 28 2.00 -38.31 -11.23
N VAL A 29 1.75 -36.99 -11.25
CA VAL A 29 2.78 -35.96 -11.03
C VAL A 29 2.44 -34.92 -9.96
N ASN A 30 1.17 -34.75 -9.58
CA ASN A 30 0.72 -33.64 -8.74
C ASN A 30 0.24 -34.08 -7.35
N TYR A 31 0.96 -35.00 -6.72
CA TYR A 31 0.59 -35.57 -5.43
C TYR A 31 1.62 -35.20 -4.37
N ASP A 32 1.14 -34.86 -3.18
CA ASP A 32 2.02 -34.67 -2.03
C ASP A 32 2.60 -36.01 -1.53
N VAL A 33 3.56 -35.93 -0.61
CA VAL A 33 4.22 -37.11 -0.02
C VAL A 33 3.26 -38.08 0.69
N ASN A 34 2.02 -37.65 0.97
CA ASN A 34 0.97 -38.43 1.60
C ASN A 34 -0.05 -38.99 0.59
N GLY A 35 0.19 -38.83 -0.72
CA GLY A 35 -0.69 -39.31 -1.77
C GLY A 35 -1.98 -38.50 -1.93
N LYS A 36 -2.00 -37.22 -1.50
CA LYS A 36 -3.11 -36.31 -1.80
C LYS A 36 -2.82 -35.47 -3.03
N LEU A 37 -3.84 -35.29 -3.86
CA LEU A 37 -3.78 -34.38 -5.01
C LEU A 37 -3.52 -32.95 -4.53
N ALA A 38 -2.55 -32.30 -5.16
CA ALA A 38 -2.15 -30.93 -4.86
C ALA A 38 -3.29 -29.92 -5.07
N ALA A 39 -3.20 -28.81 -4.36
CA ALA A 39 -3.94 -27.59 -4.66
C ALA A 39 -3.01 -26.63 -5.43
N GLY A 40 -3.59 -25.66 -6.13
CA GLY A 40 -2.84 -24.67 -6.90
C GLY A 40 -3.02 -23.26 -6.37
N LEU A 41 -1.95 -22.48 -6.44
CA LEU A 41 -1.98 -21.03 -6.26
C LEU A 41 -1.35 -20.37 -7.49
N LEU A 42 -2.17 -19.72 -8.31
CA LEU A 42 -1.75 -18.92 -9.45
C LEU A 42 -1.50 -17.48 -9.00
N VAL A 43 -0.23 -17.10 -8.95
CA VAL A 43 0.21 -15.75 -8.58
C VAL A 43 0.42 -14.93 -9.85
N LYS A 44 -0.40 -13.90 -10.06
CA LYS A 44 -0.26 -12.94 -11.18
C LYS A 44 0.54 -11.73 -10.74
N ALA A 45 1.52 -11.32 -11.54
CA ALA A 45 2.33 -10.14 -11.30
C ALA A 45 2.80 -9.50 -12.61
N SER A 46 2.74 -8.16 -12.69
CA SER A 46 3.08 -7.39 -13.89
C SER A 46 4.55 -7.48 -14.30
N GLN A 47 5.45 -7.82 -13.38
CA GLN A 47 6.88 -8.03 -13.62
C GLN A 47 7.35 -9.29 -12.89
N MET A 48 7.96 -10.21 -13.64
CA MET A 48 8.31 -11.53 -13.16
C MET A 48 9.76 -11.55 -12.69
N ASP A 49 9.94 -11.79 -11.38
CA ASP A 49 11.11 -12.36 -10.71
C ASP A 49 10.66 -12.71 -9.27
N LEU A 50 9.62 -13.54 -9.19
CA LEU A 50 9.04 -13.97 -7.91
C LEU A 50 9.62 -15.31 -7.51
N THR A 51 10.14 -15.39 -6.29
CA THR A 51 10.44 -16.65 -5.61
C THR A 51 9.31 -16.95 -4.65
N ILE A 52 8.82 -18.19 -4.68
CA ILE A 52 7.75 -18.64 -3.79
C ILE A 52 8.34 -19.63 -2.79
N GLN A 53 8.07 -19.39 -1.51
CA GLN A 53 8.38 -20.32 -0.42
C GLN A 53 7.10 -20.77 0.25
N SER A 54 7.12 -21.99 0.78
CA SER A 54 5.97 -22.67 1.36
C SER A 54 6.42 -23.38 2.63
N THR A 55 5.57 -23.42 3.67
CA THR A 55 5.93 -24.03 4.95
C THR A 55 6.10 -25.54 4.84
N LEU A 56 5.22 -26.20 4.10
CA LEU A 56 5.24 -27.65 3.86
C LEU A 56 6.02 -28.04 2.60
N GLY A 57 6.63 -27.05 1.93
CA GLY A 57 7.37 -27.22 0.69
C GLY A 57 6.49 -27.11 -0.56
N VAL A 58 7.08 -26.55 -1.61
CA VAL A 58 6.44 -26.43 -2.92
C VAL A 58 6.62 -27.75 -3.67
N LEU A 59 5.53 -28.32 -4.19
CA LEU A 59 5.56 -29.56 -4.95
C LEU A 59 6.08 -29.34 -6.37
N SER A 60 5.61 -28.27 -7.01
CA SER A 60 6.03 -27.88 -8.36
C SER A 60 5.73 -26.41 -8.61
N ILE A 61 6.52 -25.79 -9.49
CA ILE A 61 6.33 -24.41 -9.93
C ILE A 61 6.30 -24.40 -11.46
N MET A 62 5.22 -23.85 -12.02
CA MET A 62 5.05 -23.65 -13.46
C MET A 62 5.00 -22.16 -13.76
N GLY A 63 6.00 -21.66 -14.48
CA GLY A 63 6.03 -20.27 -14.94
C GLY A 63 5.22 -20.08 -16.22
N TYR A 64 4.38 -19.04 -16.24
CA TYR A 64 3.66 -18.56 -17.42
C TYR A 64 4.07 -17.12 -17.72
N LYS A 65 3.51 -16.49 -18.75
CA LYS A 65 3.73 -15.06 -18.98
C LYS A 65 2.95 -14.25 -17.94
N ASN A 66 3.66 -13.49 -17.11
CA ASN A 66 3.15 -12.65 -16.02
C ASN A 66 2.41 -13.39 -14.90
N SER A 67 2.59 -14.71 -14.79
CA SER A 67 2.06 -15.47 -13.66
C SER A 67 2.85 -16.73 -13.35
N VAL A 68 2.77 -17.20 -12.11
CA VAL A 68 3.39 -18.45 -11.65
C VAL A 68 2.34 -19.31 -10.99
N LEU A 69 2.17 -20.55 -11.44
CA LEU A 69 1.34 -21.54 -10.77
C LEU A 69 2.21 -22.36 -9.82
N VAL A 70 1.83 -22.35 -8.56
CA VAL A 70 2.52 -23.05 -7.48
C VAL A 70 1.63 -24.21 -7.04
N LEU A 71 2.16 -25.43 -7.10
CA LEU A 71 1.48 -26.61 -6.59
C LEU A 71 1.87 -26.83 -5.13
N LEU A 72 0.85 -26.89 -4.28
CA LEU A 72 0.97 -26.91 -2.83
C LEU A 72 0.22 -28.11 -2.24
N SER A 73 0.61 -28.54 -1.05
CA SER A 73 -0.24 -29.46 -0.28
C SER A 73 -1.55 -28.75 0.08
N PRO A 74 -2.71 -29.43 0.02
CA PRO A 74 -3.98 -28.89 0.56
C PRO A 74 -3.93 -28.54 2.05
N GLN A 75 -2.90 -28.99 2.77
CA GLN A 75 -2.68 -28.69 4.19
C GLN A 75 -1.76 -27.47 4.41
N GLU A 76 -1.28 -26.84 3.34
CA GLU A 76 -0.48 -25.64 3.44
C GLU A 76 -1.30 -24.50 4.04
N ASP A 77 -0.69 -23.74 4.96
CA ASP A 77 -1.33 -22.65 5.68
C ASP A 77 -0.72 -21.29 5.32
N LYS A 78 0.54 -21.29 4.89
CA LYS A 78 1.31 -20.08 4.63
C LYS A 78 2.17 -20.22 3.39
N VAL A 79 2.12 -19.18 2.56
CA VAL A 79 3.02 -19.00 1.41
C VAL A 79 3.72 -17.65 1.55
N THR A 80 5.02 -17.63 1.28
CA THR A 80 5.81 -16.39 1.25
C THR A 80 6.22 -16.08 -0.18
N ILE A 81 5.88 -14.87 -0.64
CA ILE A 81 6.27 -14.37 -1.96
C ILE A 81 7.44 -13.41 -1.78
N ILE A 82 8.54 -13.69 -2.47
CA ILE A 82 9.78 -12.95 -2.39
C ILE A 82 10.07 -12.34 -3.75
N LYS A 83 10.40 -11.04 -3.76
CA LYS A 83 10.97 -10.35 -4.91
C LYS A 83 12.22 -9.61 -4.46
N GLU A 84 13.28 -9.68 -5.26
CA GLU A 84 14.55 -9.02 -4.93
C GLU A 84 14.33 -7.51 -4.74
N GLY A 85 14.91 -6.95 -3.67
CA GLY A 85 14.79 -5.54 -3.32
C GLY A 85 13.48 -5.13 -2.63
N LEU A 86 12.56 -6.07 -2.38
CA LEU A 86 11.30 -5.84 -1.66
C LEU A 86 11.22 -6.65 -0.37
N GLU A 87 10.39 -6.20 0.56
CA GLU A 87 10.03 -7.00 1.73
C GLU A 87 9.17 -8.20 1.32
N PRO A 88 9.46 -9.42 1.83
CA PRO A 88 8.66 -10.60 1.53
C PRO A 88 7.20 -10.42 1.96
N LEU A 89 6.27 -10.86 1.10
CA LEU A 89 4.86 -10.92 1.43
C LEU A 89 4.52 -12.30 1.99
N ASP A 90 4.24 -12.32 3.29
CA ASP A 90 3.73 -13.49 3.99
C ASP A 90 2.20 -13.56 3.86
N ILE A 91 1.70 -14.62 3.23
CA ILE A 91 0.27 -14.84 3.03
C ILE A 91 -0.15 -16.01 3.92
N LEU A 92 -0.94 -15.71 4.96
CA LEU A 92 -1.72 -16.72 5.67
C LEU A 92 -2.98 -16.99 4.86
N LEU A 93 -3.05 -18.16 4.23
CA LEU A 93 -4.04 -18.47 3.20
C LEU A 93 -5.48 -18.33 3.72
N SER A 94 -5.74 -18.83 4.93
CA SER A 94 -7.04 -18.71 5.59
C SER A 94 -7.45 -17.27 5.87
N GLN A 95 -6.51 -16.38 6.20
CA GLN A 95 -6.78 -14.96 6.43
C GLN A 95 -7.04 -14.20 5.12
N ALA A 96 -6.46 -14.66 4.02
CA ALA A 96 -6.72 -14.15 2.69
C ALA A 96 -8.03 -14.70 2.09
N GLY A 97 -8.74 -15.61 2.78
CA GLY A 97 -9.94 -16.27 2.26
C GLY A 97 -9.66 -17.38 1.23
N ILE A 98 -8.42 -17.87 1.19
CA ILE A 98 -7.98 -18.95 0.29
C ILE A 98 -8.11 -20.27 1.01
N GLU A 99 -8.94 -21.16 0.47
CA GLU A 99 -9.09 -22.54 0.94
C GLU A 99 -8.48 -23.51 -0.08
N LEU A 100 -7.30 -24.05 0.24
CA LEU A 100 -6.62 -24.99 -0.64
C LEU A 100 -7.32 -26.34 -0.68
N GLU A 101 -8.21 -26.50 -1.65
CA GLU A 101 -8.85 -27.78 -1.94
C GLU A 101 -8.07 -28.55 -3.02
N SER A 102 -7.96 -29.86 -2.84
CA SER A 102 -7.35 -30.75 -3.83
C SER A 102 -7.93 -30.55 -5.23
N GLY A 103 -7.05 -30.34 -6.21
CA GLY A 103 -7.41 -30.17 -7.61
C GLY A 103 -7.90 -28.77 -8.00
N LYS A 104 -8.18 -27.89 -7.03
CA LYS A 104 -8.59 -26.51 -7.28
C LYS A 104 -7.38 -25.58 -7.33
N VAL A 105 -7.52 -24.50 -8.10
CA VAL A 105 -6.52 -23.46 -8.21
C VAL A 105 -7.13 -22.14 -7.77
N TRP A 106 -6.52 -21.51 -6.77
CA TRP A 106 -6.82 -20.13 -6.41
C TRP A 106 -5.90 -19.18 -7.16
N GLU A 107 -6.41 -18.01 -7.47
CA GLU A 107 -5.69 -16.95 -8.16
C GLU A 107 -5.59 -15.72 -7.27
N ILE A 108 -4.39 -15.15 -7.22
CA ILE A 108 -4.12 -13.88 -6.56
C ILE A 108 -3.34 -12.97 -7.49
N GLU A 109 -3.61 -11.67 -7.41
CA GLU A 109 -2.79 -10.64 -8.05
C GLU A 109 -1.92 -9.97 -6.99
N VAL A 110 -0.63 -9.80 -7.26
CA VAL A 110 0.29 -9.09 -6.37
C VAL A 110 0.89 -7.87 -7.06
N THR A 111 1.01 -6.78 -6.32
CA THR A 111 1.57 -5.51 -6.78
C THR A 111 2.58 -4.96 -5.78
N GLU A 112 3.42 -4.04 -6.25
CA GLU A 112 4.30 -3.26 -5.38
C GLU A 112 3.52 -2.07 -4.82
N GLN A 113 3.70 -1.79 -3.54
CA GLN A 113 3.17 -0.60 -2.87
C GLN A 113 4.24 0.03 -1.95
N LEU A 114 4.18 1.34 -1.73
CA LEU A 114 5.05 2.01 -0.75
C LEU A 114 4.63 1.64 0.68
N LYS A 115 5.60 1.20 1.48
CA LYS A 115 5.36 0.75 2.86
C LYS A 115 4.85 1.89 3.73
N LYS A 116 3.71 1.68 4.41
CA LYS A 116 3.17 2.63 5.40
C LYS A 116 3.78 2.37 6.78
N ASN A 117 4.67 3.23 7.26
CA ASN A 117 5.20 3.14 8.61
C ASN A 117 4.16 3.58 9.66
N THR A 118 3.72 2.65 10.53
CA THR A 118 2.75 2.91 11.61
C THR A 118 3.29 3.84 12.72
N SER A 119 4.61 3.86 12.93
CA SER A 119 5.26 4.81 13.88
C SER A 119 5.12 6.26 13.44
N ASP A 120 5.00 6.50 12.13
CA ASP A 120 4.83 7.84 11.61
C ASP A 120 3.45 8.39 11.96
N GLU A 121 2.40 7.57 11.90
CA GLU A 121 1.02 8.01 12.15
C GLU A 121 0.84 8.59 13.55
N LEU A 122 1.38 7.93 14.59
CA LEU A 122 1.35 8.45 15.97
C LEU A 122 2.12 9.77 16.12
N SER A 123 3.21 9.94 15.39
CA SER A 123 4.02 11.16 15.43
C SER A 123 3.29 12.32 14.72
N ILE A 124 2.61 12.01 13.62
CA ILE A 124 1.80 12.97 12.84
C ILE A 124 0.60 13.46 13.65
N VAL A 125 -0.11 12.56 14.34
CA VAL A 125 -1.27 12.93 15.16
C VAL A 125 -0.86 13.89 16.29
N LYS A 126 0.29 13.65 16.94
CA LYS A 126 0.84 14.56 17.96
C LYS A 126 1.19 15.93 17.39
N GLU A 127 1.78 15.97 16.19
CA GLU A 127 2.12 17.23 15.53
C GLU A 127 0.87 18.02 15.10
N LEU A 128 -0.18 17.34 14.61
CA LEU A 128 -1.48 17.94 14.32
C LEU A 128 -2.10 18.57 15.57
N GLU A 129 -2.00 17.88 16.71
CA GLU A 129 -2.49 18.37 17.99
C GLU A 129 -1.68 19.58 18.49
N TYR A 130 -0.36 19.55 18.31
CA TYR A 130 0.50 20.69 18.62
C TYR A 130 0.16 21.92 17.77
N LEU A 131 0.08 21.76 16.45
CA LEU A 131 -0.26 22.86 15.52
C LEU A 131 -1.65 23.43 15.79
N LYS A 132 -2.62 22.58 16.13
CA LYS A 132 -3.93 23.01 16.62
C LYS A 132 -3.80 23.94 17.82
N ASN A 133 -3.04 23.53 18.84
CA ASN A 133 -2.89 24.31 20.06
C ASN A 133 -2.16 25.65 19.81
N GLU A 134 -1.16 25.67 18.92
CA GLU A 134 -0.44 26.87 18.53
C GLU A 134 -1.33 27.88 17.77
N LEU A 135 -2.13 27.40 16.81
CA LEU A 135 -3.07 28.24 16.06
C LEU A 135 -4.13 28.89 16.95
N VAL A 136 -4.64 28.14 17.92
CA VAL A 136 -5.59 28.65 18.93
C VAL A 136 -4.92 29.71 19.82
N ALA A 137 -3.68 29.46 20.26
CA ALA A 137 -2.95 30.38 21.14
C ALA A 137 -2.59 31.73 20.50
N ASN A 138 -2.32 31.74 19.18
CA ASN A 138 -1.91 32.94 18.44
C ASN A 138 -3.08 33.81 17.95
N ARG A 139 -4.35 33.41 18.15
CA ARG A 139 -5.56 34.16 17.71
C ARG A 139 -6.52 34.52 18.85
N ARG A 140 -5.97 34.92 20.00
CA ARG A 140 -6.71 35.24 21.25
C ARG A 140 -7.87 36.24 21.13
N ASP A 141 -7.95 37.04 20.07
CA ASP A 141 -9.00 38.05 19.89
C ASP A 141 -10.20 37.58 19.06
N ASN A 142 -10.17 36.35 18.51
CA ASN A 142 -11.23 35.86 17.65
C ASN A 142 -12.11 34.83 18.38
N LYS A 143 -13.34 35.22 18.75
CA LYS A 143 -14.36 34.37 19.41
C LYS A 143 -14.74 33.11 18.61
N ASN A 144 -14.19 32.93 17.41
CA ASN A 144 -14.37 31.76 16.55
C ASN A 144 -13.16 30.79 16.54
N ALA A 145 -12.17 30.97 17.43
CA ALA A 145 -10.96 30.15 17.46
C ALA A 145 -11.19 28.68 17.88
N GLU A 146 -12.38 28.31 18.39
CA GLU A 146 -12.72 26.92 18.75
C GLU A 146 -12.86 25.97 17.54
N GLY A 147 -12.82 26.49 16.31
CA GLY A 147 -13.02 25.69 15.09
C GLY A 147 -11.80 25.54 14.16
N ILE A 148 -10.65 26.15 14.47
CA ILE A 148 -9.48 26.10 13.58
C ILE A 148 -8.68 24.83 13.90
N LEU A 149 -8.71 23.92 12.93
CA LEU A 149 -8.41 22.53 13.15
C LEU A 149 -7.65 22.00 11.93
N ALA A 150 -6.34 21.78 12.04
CA ALA A 150 -5.52 21.34 10.91
C ALA A 150 -5.89 19.93 10.43
N ALA A 151 -5.85 19.70 9.12
CA ALA A 151 -5.88 18.38 8.50
C ALA A 151 -4.47 18.04 7.96
N GLY A 152 -4.09 16.77 8.03
CA GLY A 152 -2.85 16.28 7.45
C GLY A 152 -3.11 15.61 6.10
N LEU A 153 -2.33 15.94 5.08
CA LEU A 153 -2.30 15.21 3.81
C LEU A 153 -0.94 14.52 3.67
N LYS A 154 -0.95 13.20 3.66
CA LYS A 154 0.23 12.35 3.45
C LYS A 154 0.33 12.02 1.97
N ILE A 155 1.28 12.65 1.28
CA ILE A 155 1.47 12.55 -0.17
C ILE A 155 2.63 11.61 -0.43
N TYR A 156 2.35 10.47 -1.03
CA TYR A 156 3.33 9.52 -1.52
C TYR A 156 3.62 9.81 -2.99
N SER A 157 4.88 9.89 -3.36
CA SER A 157 5.31 10.25 -4.71
C SER A 157 6.68 9.63 -5.00
N ASP A 158 6.89 9.19 -6.24
CA ASP A 158 8.19 8.78 -6.76
C ASP A 158 9.01 9.96 -7.32
N TRP A 159 8.43 11.15 -7.38
CA TRP A 159 9.10 12.38 -7.82
C TRP A 159 10.03 12.94 -6.74
N GLU A 160 11.25 13.34 -7.14
CA GLU A 160 12.21 14.04 -6.29
C GLU A 160 12.03 15.58 -6.39
N ASN A 161 12.29 16.33 -5.30
CA ASN A 161 12.16 17.79 -5.28
C ASN A 161 10.73 18.29 -5.59
N LEU A 162 9.75 17.74 -4.89
CA LEU A 162 8.37 18.17 -4.99
C LEU A 162 8.17 19.58 -4.43
N GLU A 163 7.53 20.41 -5.23
CA GLU A 163 6.98 21.69 -4.81
C GLU A 163 5.49 21.53 -4.54
N ILE A 164 5.07 21.83 -3.31
CA ILE A 164 3.69 21.74 -2.86
C ILE A 164 3.16 23.14 -2.61
N SER A 165 2.03 23.45 -3.23
CA SER A 165 1.29 24.69 -3.03
C SER A 165 -0.20 24.42 -2.93
N VAL A 166 -0.95 25.37 -2.41
CA VAL A 166 -2.42 25.31 -2.30
C VAL A 166 -3.02 26.53 -2.97
N SER A 167 -4.31 26.48 -3.32
CA SER A 167 -5.02 27.61 -3.94
C SER A 167 -4.99 28.90 -3.12
N ASP A 168 -4.96 28.77 -1.79
CA ASP A 168 -4.97 29.87 -0.83
C ASP A 168 -3.75 29.73 0.11
N PRO A 169 -2.65 30.45 -0.14
CA PRO A 169 -1.38 30.25 0.58
C PRO A 169 -1.49 30.36 2.10
N ASP A 170 -2.41 31.19 2.61
CA ASP A 170 -2.63 31.38 4.05
C ASP A 170 -3.24 30.15 4.72
N LYS A 171 -3.75 29.18 3.94
CA LYS A 171 -4.29 27.91 4.40
C LYS A 171 -3.27 26.77 4.42
N LEU A 172 -2.07 26.99 3.88
CA LEU A 172 -0.95 26.05 4.02
C LEU A 172 -0.19 26.38 5.31
N LEU A 173 -0.25 25.47 6.27
CA LEU A 173 0.34 25.68 7.59
C LEU A 173 1.80 25.26 7.60
N LYS A 174 2.10 24.08 7.03
CA LYS A 174 3.43 23.48 7.05
C LYS A 174 3.52 22.40 5.98
N VAL A 175 4.69 22.28 5.38
CA VAL A 175 5.08 21.11 4.59
C VAL A 175 6.28 20.49 5.29
N GLN A 176 6.21 19.19 5.53
CA GLN A 176 7.30 18.43 6.12
C GLN A 176 7.62 17.25 5.24
N GLU A 177 8.89 17.11 4.89
CA GLU A 177 9.40 15.94 4.19
C GLU A 177 9.58 14.80 5.21
N GLY A 178 8.92 13.67 4.93
CA GLY A 178 9.12 12.40 5.62
C GLY A 178 10.00 11.47 4.79
N GLU A 179 10.22 10.25 5.28
CA GLU A 179 11.13 9.30 4.63
C GLU A 179 10.68 8.92 3.21
N ASN A 180 9.36 8.72 3.00
CA ASN A 180 8.78 8.28 1.72
C ASN A 180 7.50 9.07 1.35
N TYR A 181 7.31 10.24 1.96
CA TYR A 181 6.11 11.05 1.77
C TYR A 181 6.36 12.50 2.11
N TYR A 182 5.52 13.40 1.59
CA TYR A 182 5.37 14.75 2.10
C TYR A 182 4.14 14.83 2.97
N LEU A 183 4.26 15.49 4.11
CA LEU A 183 3.16 15.77 4.99
C LEU A 183 2.79 17.24 4.91
N VAL A 184 1.58 17.48 4.44
CA VAL A 184 1.06 18.82 4.20
C VAL A 184 -0.01 19.09 5.24
N TYR A 185 0.25 20.09 6.07
CA TYR A 185 -0.68 20.56 7.07
C TYR A 185 -1.47 21.70 6.46
N VAL A 186 -2.79 21.52 6.36
CA VAL A 186 -3.69 22.49 5.73
C VAL A 186 -4.87 22.80 6.62
N LEU A 187 -5.49 23.96 6.40
CA LEU A 187 -6.83 24.21 6.92
C LEU A 187 -7.87 23.38 6.13
N PRO A 188 -8.91 22.84 6.80
CA PRO A 188 -9.97 22.02 6.18
C PRO A 188 -10.66 22.65 4.97
N GLU A 189 -10.64 23.98 4.90
CA GLU A 189 -11.28 24.78 3.85
C GLU A 189 -10.41 24.94 2.60
N VAL A 190 -9.28 24.25 2.50
CA VAL A 190 -8.46 24.26 1.28
C VAL A 190 -9.22 23.58 0.15
N GLN A 191 -9.27 24.24 -1.01
CA GLN A 191 -10.05 23.75 -2.15
C GLN A 191 -9.19 23.01 -3.16
N GLU A 192 -7.93 23.41 -3.34
CA GLU A 192 -7.03 22.78 -4.29
C GLU A 192 -5.62 22.66 -3.70
N LEU A 193 -5.02 21.50 -3.99
CA LEU A 193 -3.62 21.21 -3.74
C LEU A 193 -2.93 21.04 -5.08
N ARG A 194 -1.82 21.76 -5.27
CA ARG A 194 -1.00 21.70 -6.47
C ARG A 194 0.37 21.13 -6.14
N ILE A 195 0.76 20.13 -6.91
CA ILE A 195 2.00 19.38 -6.75
C ILE A 195 2.79 19.53 -8.05
N SER A 196 4.01 20.06 -7.97
CA SER A 196 4.87 20.28 -9.13
C SER A 196 6.27 19.73 -8.93
N MET A 197 6.92 19.38 -10.03
CA MET A 197 8.35 19.03 -10.08
C MET A 197 8.94 19.65 -11.36
N PRO A 198 10.19 20.12 -11.35
CA PRO A 198 10.88 20.55 -12.56
C PRO A 198 10.82 19.49 -13.67
N GLY A 199 10.36 19.88 -14.86
CA GLY A 199 10.28 19.00 -16.02
C GLY A 199 9.07 18.06 -16.08
N LYS A 200 8.15 18.11 -15.10
CA LYS A 200 6.86 17.41 -15.15
C LYS A 200 5.68 18.37 -15.23
N LYS A 201 4.57 17.88 -15.77
CA LYS A 201 3.30 18.61 -15.73
C LYS A 201 2.81 18.66 -14.28
N PRO A 202 2.46 19.84 -13.73
CA PRO A 202 1.91 19.94 -12.39
C PRO A 202 0.60 19.14 -12.25
N LEU A 203 0.44 18.45 -11.13
CA LEU A 203 -0.80 17.81 -10.74
C LEU A 203 -1.63 18.78 -9.89
N THR A 204 -2.94 18.83 -10.13
CA THR A 204 -3.87 19.61 -9.32
C THR A 204 -4.94 18.67 -8.79
N ILE A 205 -5.03 18.60 -7.47
CA ILE A 205 -5.98 17.77 -6.74
C ILE A 205 -7.07 18.68 -6.22
N ASN A 206 -8.30 18.44 -6.68
CA ASN A 206 -9.47 19.16 -6.19
C ASN A 206 -9.92 18.55 -4.85
N LEU A 207 -9.78 19.31 -3.79
CA LEU A 207 -10.17 18.97 -2.42
C LEU A 207 -11.56 19.51 -2.04
N SER A 208 -12.19 20.33 -2.89
CA SER A 208 -13.53 20.90 -2.61
C SER A 208 -14.63 19.85 -2.45
N GLN A 209 -14.46 18.66 -3.04
CA GLN A 209 -15.37 17.53 -2.91
C GLN A 209 -15.03 16.61 -1.72
N THR A 210 -13.90 16.84 -1.07
CA THR A 210 -13.41 16.05 0.05
C THR A 210 -13.59 16.84 1.33
N THR A 211 -14.45 16.38 2.24
CA THR A 211 -14.54 16.97 3.58
C THR A 211 -13.30 16.59 4.37
N LEU A 212 -12.30 17.47 4.37
CA LEU A 212 -11.14 17.34 5.25
C LEU A 212 -11.60 17.61 6.69
N GLU A 213 -11.41 16.62 7.55
CA GLU A 213 -11.74 16.72 8.95
C GLU A 213 -10.50 17.06 9.76
N SER A 214 -10.72 17.87 10.79
CA SER A 214 -9.75 18.14 11.85
C SER A 214 -9.02 16.92 12.34
N GLY A 215 -7.70 17.02 12.51
CA GLY A 215 -6.92 16.00 13.22
C GLY A 215 -6.91 14.65 12.52
N ARG A 216 -7.47 14.57 11.31
CA ARG A 216 -7.38 13.41 10.43
C ARG A 216 -6.24 13.58 9.45
N VAL A 217 -5.68 12.44 9.08
CA VAL A 217 -4.67 12.32 8.05
C VAL A 217 -5.28 11.59 6.86
N TYR A 218 -5.17 12.21 5.69
CA TYR A 218 -5.61 11.64 4.42
C TYR A 218 -4.39 11.22 3.62
N SER A 219 -4.45 10.06 2.95
CA SER A 219 -3.36 9.58 2.09
C SER A 219 -3.66 9.89 0.63
N LEU A 220 -2.68 10.42 -0.09
CA LEU A 220 -2.72 10.69 -1.52
C LEU A 220 -1.50 10.01 -2.15
N SER A 221 -1.73 9.30 -3.26
CA SER A 221 -0.66 8.73 -4.09
C SER A 221 -0.59 9.50 -5.39
N VAL A 222 0.61 9.95 -5.74
CA VAL A 222 0.92 10.64 -7.00
C VAL A 222 1.80 9.71 -7.81
N GLU A 223 1.35 9.40 -9.03
CA GLU A 223 2.07 8.61 -10.05
C GLU A 223 2.46 9.52 -11.23
#